data_AF-A0A4V3MCE5-F1
#
_entry.id   AF-A0A4V3MCE5-F1
#
_cell.length_a   1.000
_cell.length_b   1.000
_cell.length_c   1.000
_cell.angle_alpha   90.00
_cell.angle_beta   90.00
_cell.angle_gamma   90.00
#
_symmetry.space_group_name_H-M   'P 1'
#
loop_
_entity.id
_entity.type
_entity.pdbx_description
1 polymer ?
#
loop_
_entity_poly.entity_id
_entity_poly.type
_entity_poly.pdbx_seq_one_letter_code
_entity_poly.pdbx_strand_id
1 'polypeptide(L)' 'MADDKAKRDFRDRDRVSADEDYEVRYFAKQHRITPEQVRELISEHGNDRKTLEREARKLHG' A
#
# COMPACT_ATOMS: atom_id res chain seq x y z
N MET A 1 12.26 -2.82 28.32
CA MET A 1 10.78 -2.76 28.33
C MET A 1 10.33 -2.61 26.88
N ALA A 2 9.26 -3.30 26.51
CA ALA A 2 8.81 -3.53 25.14
C ALA A 2 8.54 -2.23 24.37
N ASP A 3 9.03 -2.15 23.14
CA ASP A 3 8.57 -1.14 22.18
C ASP A 3 7.07 -1.35 21.94
N ASP A 4 6.23 -0.53 22.57
CA ASP A 4 4.81 -0.42 22.24
C ASP A 4 4.67 0.14 20.81
N LYS A 5 4.87 -0.72 19.81
CA LYS A 5 4.59 -0.46 18.39
C LYS A 5 3.09 -0.21 18.09
N ALA A 6 2.25 -0.19 19.13
CA ALA A 6 0.82 0.10 19.05
C ALA A 6 0.49 1.60 18.93
N LYS A 7 1.49 2.49 19.07
CA LYS A 7 1.32 3.96 18.89
C LYS A 7 2.01 4.52 17.64
N ARG A 8 2.20 3.70 16.60
CA ARG A 8 2.65 4.20 15.29
C ARG A 8 1.45 4.68 14.48
N ASP A 9 1.11 5.93 14.77
CA ASP A 9 0.42 6.90 13.91
C ASP A 9 -0.52 6.30 12.84
N PHE A 10 -1.79 6.19 13.20
CA PHE A 10 -2.85 5.77 12.28
C PHE A 10 -3.22 6.85 11.26
N ARG A 11 -2.63 8.05 11.30
CA ARG A 11 -3.07 9.18 10.45
C ARG A 11 -2.37 9.21 9.10
N ASP A 12 -1.15 8.68 8.99
CA ASP A 12 -0.43 8.63 7.71
C ASP A 12 -0.63 7.32 6.92
N ARG A 13 -1.35 6.32 7.47
CA ARG A 13 -1.60 5.04 6.77
C ARG A 13 -2.65 5.09 5.67
N ASP A 14 -3.31 6.23 5.45
CA ASP A 14 -4.32 6.35 4.39
C ASP A 14 -3.72 6.41 2.98
N ARG A 15 -2.39 6.54 2.85
CA ARG A 15 -1.71 6.60 1.54
C ARG A 15 -0.61 5.55 1.37
N VAL A 16 -0.27 5.29 0.12
CA VAL A 16 0.86 4.43 -0.29
C VAL A 16 1.74 5.24 -1.24
N SER A 17 2.93 5.63 -0.79
CA SER A 17 3.90 6.36 -1.59
C SER A 17 4.50 5.46 -2.67
N ALA A 18 4.43 5.90 -3.94
CA ALA A 18 5.07 5.19 -5.05
C ALA A 18 6.61 5.35 -5.03
N ASP A 19 7.10 6.43 -4.41
CA ASP A 19 8.53 6.75 -4.30
C ASP A 19 9.22 5.93 -3.20
N GLU A 20 8.45 5.47 -2.21
CA GLU A 20 8.96 4.62 -1.14
C GLU A 20 8.87 3.14 -1.53
N ASP A 21 9.98 2.59 -2.05
CA ASP A 21 10.06 1.18 -2.49
C ASP A 21 9.67 0.18 -1.39
N TYR A 22 9.89 0.52 -0.11
CA TYR A 22 9.41 -0.29 1.02
C TYR A 22 7.88 -0.37 1.09
N GLU A 23 7.17 0.74 0.89
CA GLU A 23 5.70 0.78 0.91
C GLU A 23 5.11 0.03 -0.29
N VAL A 24 5.69 0.25 -1.48
CA VAL A 24 5.30 -0.45 -2.71
C VAL A 24 5.45 -1.96 -2.54
N ARG A 25 6.61 -2.43 -2.07
CA ARG A 25 6.87 -3.86 -1.84
C ARG A 25 5.97 -4.44 -0.74
N TYR A 26 5.73 -3.68 0.33
CA TYR A 26 4.85 -4.12 1.40
C TYR A 26 3.42 -4.30 0.90
N PHE A 27 2.89 -3.32 0.18
CA PHE A 27 1.55 -3.36 -0.42
C PHE A 27 1.44 -4.51 -1.44
N ALA A 28 2.43 -4.65 -2.32
CA ALA A 28 2.52 -5.74 -3.29
C ALA A 28 2.41 -7.11 -2.60
N LYS A 29 3.16 -7.31 -1.50
CA LYS A 29 3.12 -8.55 -0.71
C LYS A 29 1.77 -8.78 -0.03
N GLN A 30 1.12 -7.74 0.49
CA GLN A 30 -0.21 -7.86 1.12
C GLN A 30 -1.28 -8.31 0.12
N HIS A 31 -1.24 -7.76 -1.10
CA HIS A 31 -2.23 -8.01 -2.14
C HIS A 31 -1.81 -9.08 -3.17
N ARG A 32 -0.62 -9.66 -3.00
CA ARG A 32 -0.02 -10.67 -3.89
C ARG A 32 0.02 -10.22 -5.36
N ILE A 33 0.30 -8.94 -5.57
CA ILE A 33 0.55 -8.32 -6.88
C ILE A 33 2.03 -7.95 -6.98
N THR A 34 2.51 -7.55 -8.16
CA THR A 34 3.90 -7.12 -8.33
C THR A 34 4.09 -5.65 -7.91
N PRO A 35 5.30 -5.24 -7.49
CA PRO A 35 5.60 -3.83 -7.20
C PRO A 35 5.31 -2.89 -8.38
N GLU A 36 5.46 -3.38 -9.61
CA GLU A 36 5.14 -2.64 -10.83
C GLU A 36 3.64 -2.37 -10.91
N GLN A 37 2.80 -3.38 -10.68
CA GLN A 37 1.34 -3.22 -10.62
C GLN A 37 0.91 -2.23 -9.54
N VAL A 38 1.59 -2.20 -8.39
CA VAL A 38 1.33 -1.20 -7.35
C VAL A 38 1.62 0.22 -7.84
N ARG A 39 2.74 0.43 -8.53
CA ARG A 39 3.09 1.74 -9.10
C ARG A 39 2.10 2.17 -10.18
N GLU A 40 1.66 1.24 -11.02
CA GLU A 40 0.59 1.48 -12.01
C GLU A 40 -0.71 1.90 -11.33
N LEU A 41 -1.16 1.16 -10.31
CA LEU A 41 -2.37 1.51 -9.55
C LEU A 41 -2.27 2.89 -8.90
N ILE A 42 -1.10 3.25 -8.36
CA ILE A 42 -0.87 4.59 -7.79
C ILE A 42 -0.89 5.67 -8.87
N SER A 43 -0.32 5.39 -10.05
CA SER A 43 -0.34 6.29 -11.20
C SER A 43 -1.75 6.52 -11.75
N GLU A 44 -2.59 5.49 -11.79
CA GLU A 44 -3.95 5.55 -12.37
C GLU A 44 -5.00 6.10 -11.40
N HIS A 45 -4.91 5.72 -10.12
CA HIS A 45 -5.95 6.00 -9.13
C HIS A 45 -5.50 6.95 -8.01
N GLY A 46 -4.23 7.34 -8.00
CA GLY A 46 -3.60 8.07 -6.92
C GLY A 46 -3.14 7.17 -5.78
N ASN A 47 -2.52 7.77 -4.77
CA ASN A 47 -1.93 7.06 -3.65
C ASN A 47 -2.90 6.73 -2.51
N ASP A 48 -4.22 6.84 -2.70
CA ASP A 48 -5.22 6.53 -1.66
C ASP A 48 -5.27 5.02 -1.41
N ARG A 49 -4.92 4.60 -0.19
CA ARG A 49 -4.80 3.19 0.16
C ARG A 49 -6.09 2.42 -0.03
N LYS A 50 -7.25 2.98 0.37
CA LYS A 50 -8.55 2.28 0.26
C LYS A 50 -8.91 2.00 -1.20
N THR A 51 -8.60 2.96 -2.07
CA THR A 51 -8.77 2.83 -3.51
C THR A 51 -7.84 1.76 -4.06
N LEU A 52 -6.55 1.82 -3.75
CA LEU A 52 -5.57 0.82 -4.18
C LEU A 52 -5.94 -0.58 -3.69
N GLU A 53 -6.39 -0.74 -2.44
CA GLU A 53 -6.81 -2.03 -1.88
C GLU A 53 -8.00 -2.63 -2.64
N ARG A 54 -8.95 -1.78 -3.06
CA ARG A 54 -10.11 -2.20 -3.87
C ARG A 54 -9.67 -2.65 -5.27
N GLU A 55 -8.81 -1.88 -5.93
CA GLU A 55 -8.36 -2.19 -7.28
C GLU A 55 -7.42 -3.41 -7.30
N ALA A 56 -6.51 -3.51 -6.32
CA ALA A 56 -5.64 -4.67 -6.15
C ALA A 56 -6.42 -5.97 -5.91
N ARG A 57 -7.57 -5.91 -5.19
CA ARG A 57 -8.45 -7.07 -5.04
C ARG A 57 -9.08 -7.52 -6.35
N LYS A 58 -9.36 -6.61 -7.30
CA LYS A 58 -9.89 -6.97 -8.62
C LYS A 58 -8.85 -7.67 -9.49
N LEU A 59 -7.56 -7.36 -9.32
CA LEU A 59 -6.46 -8.01 -10.04
C LEU A 59 -6.23 -9.47 -9.60
N HIS A 60 -6.72 -9.86 -8.43
CA HIS A 60 -6.62 -11.22 -7.87
C HIS A 60 -8.01 -11.90 -7.72
N GLY A 61 -9.05 -11.40 -8.38
CA GLY A 61 -10.34 -12.09 -8.53
C GLY A 61 -10.35 -12.95 -9.78
#